data_AF-A0A1I4HCV4-F1
#
_entry.id   AF-A0A1I4HCV4-F1
#
_cell.length_a   1.000
_cell.length_b   1.000
_cell.length_c   1.000
_cell.angle_alpha   90.00
_cell.angle_beta   90.00
_cell.angle_gamma   90.00
#
_symmetry.space_group_name_H-M   'P 1'
#
loop_
_entity.id
_entity.type
_entity.pdbx_description
1 polymer ?
#
loop_
_entity_poly.entity_id
_entity_poly.type
_entity_poly.pdbx_seq_one_letter_code
_entity_poly.pdbx_strand_id
1 'polypeptide(L)'
;MKKTNTFLFFISFLIIFFATACNQQHKKNEGNNVSQSETENSDTPQQQSPEELFDRLLASFGDDWMEREADPTLYPEYYGGAFINNNGMFVVAVTGNREEHKKRLTEILGTDNFNVETVQYSYRQMMRVMDSIDAFLMNNTIPEDHPLMNRFAGAYPDVMENRVKVLLTKVDDTTIRLFQKDVVNSPLVIFEQGDLPDLM
;
A
#
# COMPACT_ATOMS: atom_id res chain seq x y z
N MET A 1 14.54 18.53 -32.53
CA MET A 1 15.07 18.54 -31.15
C MET A 1 14.11 17.72 -30.31
N LYS A 2 14.56 16.57 -29.80
CA LYS A 2 13.74 15.66 -28.98
C LYS A 2 13.75 16.16 -27.54
N LYS A 3 12.57 16.44 -26.97
CA LYS A 3 12.41 16.54 -25.51
C LYS A 3 12.02 15.16 -25.02
N THR A 4 12.98 14.44 -24.44
CA THR A 4 12.70 13.24 -23.66
C THR A 4 12.25 13.71 -22.29
N ASN A 5 10.94 13.65 -22.02
CA ASN A 5 10.41 13.78 -20.67
C ASN A 5 10.36 12.39 -20.05
N THR A 6 11.45 11.99 -19.39
CA THR A 6 11.42 10.91 -18.41
C THR A 6 10.79 11.44 -17.13
N PHE A 7 9.50 11.16 -16.93
CA PHE A 7 8.84 11.30 -15.63
C PHE A 7 8.91 9.94 -14.93
N LEU A 8 9.86 9.80 -14.00
CA LEU A 8 9.87 8.75 -12.99
C LEU A 8 9.02 9.25 -11.83
N PHE A 9 7.78 8.80 -11.75
CA PHE A 9 6.94 9.00 -10.58
C PHE A 9 7.27 7.90 -9.56
N PHE A 10 8.16 8.18 -8.62
CA PHE A 10 8.20 7.45 -7.36
C PHE A 10 7.05 7.95 -6.49
N ILE A 11 5.83 7.46 -6.77
CA ILE A 11 4.70 7.65 -5.86
C ILE A 11 4.83 6.57 -4.80
N SER A 12 5.56 6.87 -3.73
CA SER A 12 5.43 6.13 -2.47
C SER A 12 3.98 6.30 -2.02
N PHE A 13 3.16 5.27 -2.22
CA PHE A 13 1.77 5.24 -1.76
C PHE A 13 1.74 4.89 -0.27
N LEU A 14 2.29 5.78 0.56
CA LEU A 14 2.14 5.70 2.00
C LEU A 14 0.85 6.42 2.41
N ILE A 15 -0.30 5.82 2.11
CA ILE A 15 -1.58 6.27 2.66
C ILE A 15 -1.73 5.63 4.04
N ILE A 16 -1.07 6.21 5.04
CA ILE A 16 -1.54 6.09 6.42
C ILE A 16 -2.68 7.10 6.55
N PHE A 17 -3.93 6.64 6.43
CA PHE A 17 -5.10 7.45 6.79
C PHE A 17 -5.09 7.69 8.31
N PHE A 18 -4.38 8.71 8.76
CA PHE A 18 -4.59 9.28 10.09
C PHE A 18 -5.92 10.04 10.07
N ALA A 19 -7.00 9.41 10.54
CA ALA A 19 -8.17 10.15 10.98
C ALA A 19 -7.77 10.94 12.24
N THR A 20 -7.35 12.20 12.06
CA THR A 20 -7.16 13.13 13.16
C THR A 20 -8.52 13.48 13.73
N ALA A 21 -8.93 12.77 14.78
CA ALA A 21 -10.00 13.23 15.65
C ALA A 21 -9.50 14.48 16.39
N CYS A 22 -9.68 15.65 15.78
CA CYS A 22 -9.49 16.93 16.44
C CYS A 22 -10.48 17.06 17.60
N ASN A 23 -10.07 16.65 18.81
CA ASN A 23 -10.81 17.00 20.02
C ASN A 23 -10.48 18.46 20.36
N GLN A 24 -11.35 19.36 19.90
CA GLN A 24 -11.21 20.79 20.11
C GLN A 24 -11.53 21.12 21.59
N GLN A 25 -10.55 20.97 22.47
CA GLN A 25 -10.68 21.45 23.85
C GLN A 25 -10.48 22.97 23.91
N HIS A 26 -11.52 23.60 24.43
CA HIS A 26 -11.71 25.03 24.55
C HIS A 26 -10.67 25.67 25.49
N LYS A 27 -10.07 26.78 25.05
CA LYS A 27 -9.17 27.65 25.83
C LYS A 27 -9.79 28.09 27.17
N LYS A 28 -8.99 28.04 28.24
CA LYS A 28 -8.97 29.03 29.34
C LYS A 28 -7.53 29.26 29.82
N ASN A 29 -7.18 30.54 29.99
CA ASN A 29 -5.89 31.07 30.44
C ASN A 29 -5.62 30.80 31.93
N GLU A 30 -4.34 30.68 32.33
CA GLU A 30 -3.60 31.62 33.21
C GLU A 30 -2.30 30.99 33.80
N GLY A 31 -1.20 31.75 33.80
CA GLY A 31 -0.28 31.87 34.95
C GLY A 31 0.85 30.86 35.23
N ASN A 32 2.09 31.28 34.94
CA ASN A 32 3.36 31.13 35.70
C ASN A 32 3.84 29.80 36.35
N ASN A 33 5.08 29.47 35.97
CA ASN A 33 6.26 29.08 36.78
C ASN A 33 6.48 27.64 37.30
N VAL A 34 7.62 27.12 36.82
CA VAL A 34 8.71 26.38 37.51
C VAL A 34 8.55 24.86 37.73
N SER A 35 9.60 24.18 37.26
CA SER A 35 10.04 22.79 37.42
C SER A 35 9.43 21.97 38.54
N GLN A 36 9.11 20.72 38.21
CA GLN A 36 9.61 19.58 38.96
C GLN A 36 9.81 18.37 38.03
N SER A 37 11.00 17.81 38.14
CA SER A 37 11.44 16.54 37.59
C SER A 37 10.64 15.39 38.20
N GLU A 38 10.14 14.50 37.37
CA GLU A 38 9.85 13.13 37.79
C GLU A 38 10.58 12.16 36.86
N THR A 39 11.50 11.42 37.46
CA THR A 39 12.18 10.28 36.88
C THR A 39 11.17 9.13 36.80
N GLU A 40 10.61 8.86 35.61
CA GLU A 40 9.83 7.64 35.40
C GLU A 40 10.75 6.49 35.01
N ASN A 41 11.03 5.63 35.98
CA ASN A 41 11.39 4.24 35.70
C ASN A 41 10.18 3.59 34.99
N SER A 42 10.34 3.28 33.71
CA SER A 42 9.35 2.50 32.95
C SER A 42 10.00 1.17 32.51
N ASP A 43 9.97 0.18 33.41
CA ASP A 43 10.03 -1.25 33.04
C ASP A 43 8.66 -1.71 32.49
N THR A 44 8.08 -0.91 31.60
CA THR A 44 6.95 -1.34 30.77
C THR A 44 7.59 -1.89 29.49
N PRO A 45 7.30 -3.13 29.06
CA PRO A 45 7.70 -3.58 27.74
C PRO A 45 7.22 -2.54 26.73
N GLN A 46 8.15 -1.80 26.14
CA GLN A 46 7.82 -0.71 25.22
C GLN A 46 7.07 -1.35 24.05
N GLN A 47 5.76 -1.17 24.02
CA GLN A 47 4.91 -1.76 23.00
C GLN A 47 5.34 -1.18 21.66
N GLN A 48 5.83 -2.04 20.77
CA GLN A 48 6.37 -1.61 19.48
C GLN A 48 5.28 -0.93 18.66
N SER A 49 5.64 0.16 17.98
CA SER A 49 4.69 0.86 17.12
C SER A 49 4.42 0.06 15.84
N PRO A 50 3.25 0.19 15.20
CA PRO A 50 2.99 -0.44 13.91
C PRO A 50 4.01 -0.07 12.84
N GLU A 51 4.53 1.16 12.86
CA GLU A 51 5.58 1.63 11.94
C GLU A 51 6.89 0.86 12.17
N GLU A 52 7.31 0.66 13.42
CA GLU A 52 8.50 -0.14 13.74
C GLU A 52 8.35 -1.60 13.30
N LEU A 53 7.15 -2.16 13.42
CA LEU A 53 6.86 -3.52 12.95
C LEU A 53 6.91 -3.60 11.42
N PHE A 54 6.40 -2.58 10.73
CA PHE A 54 6.44 -2.50 9.28
C PHE A 54 7.89 -2.39 8.75
N ASP A 55 8.69 -1.51 9.34
CA ASP A 55 10.10 -1.33 8.98
C ASP A 55 10.90 -2.62 9.18
N ARG A 56 10.71 -3.30 10.32
CA ARG A 56 11.35 -4.61 10.59
C ARG A 56 10.92 -5.67 9.58
N LEU A 57 9.63 -5.69 9.23
CA LEU A 57 9.11 -6.63 8.25
C LEU A 57 9.77 -6.43 6.89
N LEU A 58 9.78 -5.19 6.38
CA LEU A 58 10.33 -4.90 5.05
C LEU A 58 11.86 -5.05 5.00
N ALA A 59 12.57 -4.64 6.06
CA ALA A 59 13.99 -4.90 6.19
C ALA A 59 14.33 -6.40 6.15
N SER A 60 13.43 -7.28 6.61
CA SER A 60 13.63 -8.74 6.50
C SER A 60 13.50 -9.29 5.07
N PHE A 61 12.94 -8.52 4.13
CA PHE A 61 12.79 -8.91 2.72
C PHE A 61 13.99 -8.46 1.89
N GLY A 62 14.62 -7.34 2.27
CA GLY A 62 15.88 -6.87 1.71
C GLY A 62 16.33 -5.59 2.40
N ASP A 63 17.64 -5.43 2.58
CA ASP A 63 18.22 -4.22 3.18
C ASP A 63 17.96 -2.96 2.33
N ASP A 64 17.74 -3.17 1.03
CA ASP A 64 17.47 -2.15 0.00
C ASP A 64 15.99 -2.09 -0.40
N TRP A 65 15.09 -2.47 0.53
CA TRP A 65 13.66 -2.54 0.24
C TRP A 65 13.08 -1.19 -0.20
N MET A 66 13.63 -0.08 0.30
CA MET A 66 13.20 1.27 -0.06
C MET A 66 13.51 1.60 -1.51
N GLU A 67 14.65 1.15 -2.04
CA GLU A 67 15.05 1.38 -3.43
C GLU A 67 14.31 0.45 -4.41
N ARG A 68 13.83 -0.70 -3.91
CA ARG A 68 13.19 -1.75 -4.71
C ARG A 68 11.71 -1.98 -4.41
N GLU A 69 11.03 -1.01 -3.82
CA GLU A 69 9.60 -1.13 -3.45
C GLU A 69 8.71 -1.56 -4.65
N ALA A 70 9.02 -1.06 -5.85
CA ALA A 70 8.29 -1.42 -7.07
C ALA A 70 8.66 -2.81 -7.63
N ASP A 71 9.73 -3.46 -7.16
CA ASP A 71 10.21 -4.75 -7.67
C ASP A 71 9.39 -5.91 -7.09
N PRO A 72 8.58 -6.64 -7.89
CA PRO A 72 7.80 -7.77 -7.39
C PRO A 72 8.66 -8.92 -6.85
N THR A 73 9.97 -8.95 -7.13
CA THR A 73 10.89 -10.00 -6.68
C THR A 73 11.50 -9.74 -5.31
N LEU A 74 11.38 -8.50 -4.78
CA LEU A 74 11.77 -8.15 -3.41
C LEU A 74 10.96 -8.94 -2.38
N TYR A 75 9.66 -9.10 -2.61
CA TYR A 75 8.75 -9.64 -1.62
C TYR A 75 8.73 -11.18 -1.63
N PRO A 76 8.65 -11.84 -0.46
CA PRO A 76 8.44 -13.28 -0.38
C PRO A 76 7.15 -13.74 -1.09
N GLU A 77 7.15 -14.96 -1.63
CA GLU A 77 5.98 -15.50 -2.36
C GLU A 77 4.70 -15.57 -1.51
N TYR A 78 4.85 -15.78 -0.22
CA TYR A 78 3.71 -15.88 0.69
C TYR A 78 3.15 -14.50 1.10
N TYR A 79 3.91 -13.41 0.97
CA TYR A 79 3.52 -12.10 1.50
C TYR A 79 2.37 -11.50 0.69
N GLY A 80 1.28 -11.12 1.35
CA GLY A 80 0.08 -10.52 0.78
C GLY A 80 -0.05 -9.01 0.99
N GLY A 81 0.82 -8.43 1.81
CA GLY A 81 0.74 -7.04 2.26
C GLY A 81 0.73 -6.92 3.78
N ALA A 82 0.87 -5.71 4.30
CA ALA A 82 0.72 -5.40 5.71
C ALA A 82 -0.02 -4.08 5.88
N PHE A 83 -0.85 -3.98 6.91
CA PHE A 83 -1.70 -2.81 7.17
C PHE A 83 -2.05 -2.72 8.66
N ILE A 84 -2.59 -1.57 9.06
CA ILE A 84 -3.17 -1.37 10.39
C ILE A 84 -4.68 -1.51 10.24
N ASN A 85 -5.29 -2.43 10.98
CA ASN A 85 -6.74 -2.59 10.92
C ASN A 85 -7.48 -1.53 11.76
N ASN A 86 -8.81 -1.53 11.70
CA ASN A 86 -9.67 -0.57 12.41
C ASN A 86 -9.50 -0.58 13.94
N ASN A 87 -8.90 -1.63 14.51
CA ASN A 87 -8.62 -1.73 15.94
C ASN A 87 -7.21 -1.22 16.31
N GLY A 88 -6.47 -0.66 15.35
CA GLY A 88 -5.08 -0.23 15.53
C GLY A 88 -4.08 -1.39 15.58
N MET A 89 -4.48 -2.61 15.20
CA MET A 89 -3.59 -3.77 15.21
C MET A 89 -2.81 -3.86 13.90
N PHE A 90 -1.50 -4.10 14.00
CA PHE A 90 -0.68 -4.47 12.85
C PHE A 90 -1.11 -5.85 12.32
N VAL A 91 -1.40 -5.93 11.03
CA VAL A 91 -1.82 -7.16 10.33
C VAL A 91 -0.82 -7.44 9.22
N VAL A 92 -0.36 -8.68 9.14
CA VAL A 92 0.40 -9.20 7.98
C VAL A 92 -0.49 -10.19 7.22
N ALA A 93 -0.84 -9.85 5.99
CA ALA A 93 -1.56 -10.74 5.10
C ALA A 93 -0.59 -11.75 4.48
N VAL A 94 -0.97 -13.02 4.45
CA VAL A 94 -0.16 -14.12 3.88
C VAL A 94 -1.02 -15.07 3.06
N THR A 95 -0.45 -15.65 2.01
CA THR A 95 -1.03 -16.82 1.33
C THR A 95 -0.59 -18.10 2.06
N GLY A 96 -1.28 -19.23 1.84
CA GLY A 96 -0.87 -20.52 2.40
C GLY A 96 -1.14 -20.67 3.90
N ASN A 97 -0.21 -21.30 4.62
CA ASN A 97 -0.42 -21.75 6.00
C ASN A 97 -0.19 -20.62 7.02
N ARG A 98 -1.29 -20.12 7.59
CA ARG A 98 -1.29 -19.06 8.60
C ARG A 98 -0.37 -19.33 9.80
N GLU A 99 -0.42 -20.53 10.38
CA GLU A 99 0.27 -20.83 11.64
C GLU A 99 1.80 -20.92 11.42
N GLU A 100 2.20 -21.51 10.30
CA GLU A 100 3.60 -21.55 9.88
C GLU A 100 4.16 -20.13 9.69
N HIS A 101 3.43 -19.29 8.96
CA HIS A 101 3.84 -17.91 8.72
C HIS A 101 3.81 -17.08 10.01
N LYS A 102 2.82 -17.27 10.90
CA LYS A 102 2.76 -16.58 12.19
C LYS A 102 4.02 -16.84 13.01
N LYS A 103 4.49 -18.09 13.09
CA LYS A 103 5.73 -18.44 13.81
C LYS A 103 6.94 -17.70 13.23
N ARG A 104 7.14 -17.78 11.91
CA ARG A 104 8.25 -17.10 11.22
C ARG A 104 8.19 -15.58 11.41
N LEU A 105 7.00 -14.99 11.30
CA LEU A 105 6.80 -13.55 11.45
C LEU A 105 7.03 -13.10 12.89
N THR A 106 6.70 -13.90 13.90
CA THR A 106 7.04 -13.61 15.30
C THR A 106 8.56 -13.53 15.51
N GLU A 107 9.32 -14.42 14.88
CA GLU A 107 10.79 -14.39 14.92
C GLU A 107 11.35 -13.13 14.24
N ILE A 108 10.80 -12.74 13.08
CA ILE A 108 11.19 -11.53 12.34
C ILE A 108 10.86 -10.25 13.13
N LEU A 109 9.66 -10.15 13.67
CA LEU A 109 9.16 -8.94 14.30
C LEU A 109 9.70 -8.78 15.74
N GLY A 110 10.04 -9.88 16.40
CA GLY A 110 10.47 -9.91 17.80
C GLY A 110 9.31 -9.80 18.80
N THR A 111 8.07 -9.98 18.33
CA THR A 111 6.85 -9.93 19.14
C THR A 111 5.76 -10.81 18.54
N ASP A 112 4.78 -11.24 19.33
CA ASP A 112 3.56 -11.90 18.87
C ASP A 112 2.36 -10.94 18.80
N ASN A 113 2.51 -9.68 19.21
CA ASN A 113 1.48 -8.64 19.24
C ASN A 113 1.13 -8.07 17.85
N PHE A 114 0.69 -8.94 16.95
CA PHE A 114 0.21 -8.61 15.61
C PHE A 114 -0.73 -9.73 15.13
N ASN A 115 -1.52 -9.45 14.10
CA ASN A 115 -2.38 -10.45 13.48
C ASN A 115 -1.81 -10.95 12.16
N VAL A 116 -2.15 -12.19 11.81
CA VAL A 116 -1.90 -12.77 10.49
C VAL A 116 -3.22 -13.14 9.87
N GLU A 117 -3.44 -12.69 8.65
CA GLU A 117 -4.64 -12.99 7.87
C GLU A 117 -4.28 -13.82 6.64
N THR A 118 -5.09 -14.83 6.33
CA THR A 118 -4.90 -15.63 5.12
C THR A 118 -5.63 -14.97 3.96
N VAL A 119 -4.89 -14.71 2.88
CA VAL A 119 -5.41 -14.09 1.67
C VAL A 119 -5.17 -14.98 0.45
N GLN A 120 -5.87 -14.68 -0.65
CA GLN A 120 -5.83 -15.49 -1.86
C GLN A 120 -4.58 -15.23 -2.70
N TYR A 121 -4.20 -13.96 -2.81
CA TYR A 121 -3.14 -13.51 -3.70
C TYR A 121 -1.98 -12.92 -2.92
N SER A 122 -0.77 -13.13 -3.41
CA SER A 122 0.41 -12.48 -2.88
C SER A 122 0.55 -11.06 -3.42
N TYR A 123 1.28 -10.23 -2.67
CA TYR A 123 1.68 -8.89 -3.08
C TYR A 123 2.43 -8.92 -4.41
N ARG A 124 3.29 -9.94 -4.62
CA ARG A 124 3.96 -10.17 -5.91
C ARG A 124 2.98 -10.31 -7.07
N GLN A 125 1.86 -11.01 -6.86
CA GLN A 125 0.84 -11.18 -7.90
C GLN A 125 0.11 -9.86 -8.18
N MET A 126 -0.16 -9.04 -7.16
CA MET A 126 -0.73 -7.70 -7.34
C MET A 126 0.26 -6.77 -8.09
N MET A 127 1.54 -6.79 -7.74
CA MET A 127 2.57 -5.99 -8.41
C MET A 127 2.75 -6.38 -9.89
N ARG A 128 2.66 -7.66 -10.25
CA ARG A 128 2.69 -8.08 -11.68
C ARG A 128 1.50 -7.55 -12.49
N VAL A 129 0.35 -7.34 -11.85
CA VAL A 129 -0.80 -6.68 -12.49
C VAL A 129 -0.50 -5.20 -12.69
N MET A 130 0.11 -4.53 -11.70
CA MET A 130 0.60 -3.15 -11.84
C MET A 130 1.64 -3.03 -12.96
N ASP A 131 2.61 -3.95 -13.07
CA ASP A 131 3.58 -3.97 -14.17
C ASP A 131 2.90 -4.04 -15.54
N SER A 132 1.80 -4.80 -15.65
CA SER A 132 1.03 -4.91 -16.90
C SER A 132 0.32 -3.61 -17.24
N ILE A 133 -0.18 -2.90 -16.23
CA ILE A 133 -0.80 -1.57 -16.37
C ILE A 133 0.25 -0.55 -16.79
N ASP A 134 1.40 -0.51 -16.12
CA ASP A 134 2.50 0.41 -16.44
C ASP A 134 3.05 0.15 -17.85
N ALA A 135 3.22 -1.12 -18.23
CA ALA A 135 3.65 -1.49 -19.57
C ALA A 135 2.67 -0.99 -20.65
N PHE A 136 1.37 -1.03 -20.39
CA PHE A 136 0.36 -0.47 -21.28
C PHE A 136 0.47 1.07 -21.35
N LEU A 137 0.52 1.75 -20.21
CA LEU A 137 0.55 3.22 -20.14
C LEU A 137 1.84 3.81 -20.74
N MET A 138 2.96 3.11 -20.63
CA MET A 138 4.26 3.55 -21.14
C MET A 138 4.55 3.08 -22.57
N ASN A 139 3.65 2.31 -23.19
CA ASN A 139 3.87 1.79 -24.54
C ASN A 139 3.62 2.88 -25.60
N ASN A 140 4.70 3.49 -26.08
CA ASN A 140 4.68 4.52 -27.13
C ASN A 140 4.13 4.06 -28.51
N THR A 141 3.85 2.76 -28.69
CA THR A 141 3.17 2.25 -29.90
C THR A 141 1.65 2.36 -29.81
N ILE A 142 1.10 2.56 -28.61
CA ILE A 142 -0.33 2.75 -28.39
C ILE A 142 -0.69 4.19 -28.78
N PRO A 143 -1.71 4.40 -29.64
CA PRO A 143 -2.14 5.74 -30.02
C PRO A 143 -2.57 6.58 -28.81
N GLU A 144 -2.24 7.88 -28.82
CA GLU A 144 -2.66 8.82 -27.76
C GLU A 144 -4.19 8.91 -27.62
N ASP A 145 -4.92 8.70 -28.72
CA ASP A 145 -6.38 8.70 -28.75
C ASP A 145 -7.02 7.34 -28.40
N HIS A 146 -6.22 6.37 -27.93
CA HIS A 146 -6.72 5.06 -27.52
C HIS A 146 -7.83 5.25 -26.45
N PRO A 147 -9.01 4.62 -26.58
CA PRO A 147 -10.16 4.96 -25.74
C PRO A 147 -9.92 4.78 -24.24
N LEU A 148 -9.06 3.84 -23.84
CA LEU A 148 -8.66 3.67 -22.42
C LEU A 148 -7.85 4.85 -21.87
N MET A 149 -7.06 5.56 -22.69
CA MET A 149 -6.23 6.67 -22.20
C MET A 149 -7.09 7.83 -21.67
N ASN A 150 -8.29 8.01 -22.22
CA ASN A 150 -9.25 9.02 -21.75
C ASN A 150 -10.16 8.51 -20.61
N ARG A 151 -10.02 7.25 -20.22
CA ARG A 151 -10.87 6.59 -19.21
C ARG A 151 -10.09 6.19 -17.97
N PHE A 152 -8.80 5.93 -18.09
CA PHE A 152 -7.96 5.50 -16.99
C PHE A 152 -7.68 6.68 -16.04
N ALA A 153 -8.10 6.54 -14.79
CA ALA A 153 -7.93 7.55 -13.74
C ALA A 153 -6.82 7.17 -12.74
N GLY A 154 -6.43 5.90 -12.67
CA GLY A 154 -5.37 5.42 -11.80
C GLY A 154 -5.47 3.94 -11.51
N ALA A 155 -4.45 3.39 -10.85
CA ALA A 155 -4.51 2.05 -10.30
C ALA A 155 -3.60 1.94 -9.07
N TYR A 156 -3.94 1.06 -8.13
CA TYR A 156 -3.10 0.77 -6.97
C TYR A 156 -3.39 -0.63 -6.39
N PRO A 157 -2.40 -1.30 -5.78
CA PRO A 157 -2.64 -2.50 -5.00
C PRO A 157 -3.34 -2.14 -3.68
N ASP A 158 -4.47 -2.80 -3.42
CA ASP A 158 -5.20 -2.72 -2.16
C ASP A 158 -4.91 -3.99 -1.34
N VAL A 159 -4.02 -3.84 -0.36
CA VAL A 159 -3.59 -4.96 0.50
C VAL A 159 -4.67 -5.40 1.49
N MET A 160 -5.64 -4.53 1.80
CA MET A 160 -6.74 -4.86 2.71
C MET A 160 -7.80 -5.69 2.00
N GLU A 161 -8.15 -5.34 0.75
CA GLU A 161 -9.06 -6.14 -0.07
C GLU A 161 -8.39 -7.28 -0.84
N ASN A 162 -7.05 -7.32 -0.83
CA ASN A 162 -6.24 -8.28 -1.56
C ASN A 162 -6.57 -8.30 -3.07
N ARG A 163 -6.59 -7.11 -3.67
CA ARG A 163 -6.95 -6.86 -5.08
C ARG A 163 -6.13 -5.68 -5.63
N VAL A 164 -6.12 -5.52 -6.95
CA VAL A 164 -5.67 -4.29 -7.61
C VAL A 164 -6.90 -3.47 -7.98
N LYS A 165 -6.99 -2.26 -7.44
CA LYS A 165 -8.03 -1.29 -7.74
C LYS A 165 -7.65 -0.55 -9.01
N VAL A 166 -8.51 -0.58 -10.03
CA VAL A 166 -8.36 0.20 -11.26
C VAL A 166 -9.46 1.24 -11.29
N LEU A 167 -9.06 2.51 -11.25
CA LEU A 167 -9.96 3.65 -11.30
C LEU A 167 -10.22 4.03 -12.76
N LEU A 168 -11.50 4.09 -13.12
CA LEU A 168 -11.97 4.52 -14.42
C LEU A 168 -12.93 5.71 -14.30
N THR A 169 -12.89 6.66 -15.21
CA THR A 169 -13.88 7.77 -15.25
C THR A 169 -15.30 7.29 -15.50
N LYS A 170 -15.44 6.10 -16.06
CA LYS A 170 -16.70 5.41 -16.24
C LYS A 170 -16.49 3.90 -16.17
N VAL A 171 -17.16 3.27 -15.21
CA VAL A 171 -17.17 1.81 -15.07
C VAL A 171 -18.37 1.27 -15.85
N ASP A 172 -18.12 0.83 -17.08
CA ASP A 172 -19.09 0.11 -17.88
C ASP A 172 -18.47 -1.11 -18.57
N ASP A 173 -19.34 -2.03 -18.95
CA ASP A 173 -19.03 -3.27 -19.65
C ASP A 173 -18.09 -3.11 -20.85
N THR A 174 -18.25 -2.03 -21.61
CA THR A 174 -17.44 -1.75 -22.80
C THR A 174 -16.01 -1.38 -22.39
N THR A 175 -15.87 -0.51 -21.40
CA THR A 175 -14.58 -0.05 -20.89
C THR A 175 -13.84 -1.17 -20.16
N ILE A 176 -14.55 -1.98 -19.36
CA ILE A 176 -13.99 -3.15 -18.68
C ILE A 176 -13.47 -4.17 -19.68
N ARG A 177 -14.25 -4.53 -20.70
CA ARG A 177 -13.82 -5.47 -21.73
C ARG A 177 -12.62 -4.95 -22.52
N LEU A 178 -12.58 -3.64 -22.77
CA LEU A 178 -11.45 -3.01 -23.44
C LEU A 178 -10.18 -3.11 -22.59
N PHE A 179 -10.25 -2.80 -21.29
CA PHE A 179 -9.13 -2.97 -20.36
C PHE A 179 -8.65 -4.42 -20.28
N GLN A 180 -9.57 -5.36 -20.13
CA GLN A 180 -9.24 -6.79 -20.04
C GLN A 180 -8.55 -7.31 -21.32
N LYS A 181 -8.94 -6.78 -22.49
CA LYS A 181 -8.36 -7.15 -23.78
C LYS A 181 -6.96 -6.57 -23.98
N ASP A 182 -6.78 -5.30 -23.64
CA ASP A 182 -5.59 -4.54 -24.03
C ASP A 182 -4.54 -4.37 -22.93
N VAL A 183 -4.92 -4.57 -21.67
CA VAL A 183 -4.05 -4.42 -20.50
C VAL A 183 -3.83 -5.77 -19.82
N VAL A 184 -4.85 -6.25 -19.10
CA VAL A 184 -4.77 -7.52 -18.36
C VAL A 184 -6.17 -8.03 -18.01
N ASN A 185 -6.43 -9.30 -18.33
CA ASN A 185 -7.62 -10.00 -17.87
C ASN A 185 -7.27 -10.87 -16.65
N SER A 186 -7.48 -10.33 -15.45
CA SER A 186 -7.15 -11.01 -14.21
C SER A 186 -8.25 -10.85 -13.16
N PRO A 187 -8.59 -11.91 -12.40
CA PRO A 187 -9.54 -11.83 -11.28
C PRO A 187 -9.00 -11.03 -10.08
N LEU A 188 -7.71 -10.62 -10.12
CA LEU A 188 -7.11 -9.68 -9.18
C LEU A 188 -7.61 -8.25 -9.35
N VAL A 189 -8.12 -7.90 -10.53
CA VAL A 189 -8.52 -6.53 -10.85
C VAL A 189 -9.98 -6.32 -10.45
N ILE A 190 -10.22 -5.23 -9.74
CA ILE A 190 -11.56 -4.69 -9.48
C ILE A 190 -11.62 -3.25 -9.99
N PHE A 191 -12.74 -2.89 -10.60
CA PHE A 191 -12.92 -1.59 -11.23
C PHE A 191 -13.78 -0.69 -10.34
N GLU A 192 -13.32 0.53 -10.14
CA GLU A 192 -14.05 1.56 -9.41
C GLU A 192 -14.11 2.85 -10.21
N GLN A 193 -15.14 3.64 -9.95
CA GLN A 193 -15.26 4.94 -10.59
C GLN A 193 -14.35 5.93 -9.86
N GLY A 194 -13.54 6.67 -10.63
CA GLY A 194 -12.67 7.72 -10.11
C GLY A 194 -12.59 8.91 -11.06
N ASP A 195 -12.04 10.02 -10.58
CA ASP A 195 -11.85 11.23 -11.37
C ASP A 195 -10.46 11.25 -12.01
N LEU A 196 -10.33 11.89 -13.17
CA LEU A 196 -9.01 12.08 -13.78
C LEU A 196 -8.15 12.92 -12.83
N PRO A 197 -6.85 12.61 -12.70
CA PRO A 197 -5.95 13.46 -11.93
C PRO A 197 -5.95 14.86 -12.51
N ASP A 198 -6.17 15.87 -11.65
CA ASP A 198 -6.01 17.27 -12.04
C ASP A 198 -4.58 17.47 -12.54
N LEU A 199 -4.44 17.86 -13.80
CA LEU A 199 -3.17 18.31 -14.36
C LEU A 199 -2.84 19.68 -13.74
N MET A 200 -2.20 19.69 -12.57
CA MET A 200 -1.61 20.88 -11.97
C MET A 200 -0.28 21.25 -12.64
#